data_AF-A0A848UX14-F1
#
_entry.id   AF-A0A848UX14-F1
#
_cell.length_a   1.000
_cell.length_b   1.000
_cell.length_c   1.000
_cell.angle_alpha   90.00
_cell.angle_beta   90.00
_cell.angle_gamma   90.00
#
_symmetry.space_group_name_H-M   'P 1'
#
loop_
_entity.id
_entity.type
_entity.pdbx_description
1 polymer ?
#
loop_
_entity_poly.entity_id
_entity_poly.type
_entity_poly.pdbx_seq_one_letter_code
_entity_poly.pdbx_strand_id
1 'polypeptide(L)'
;TDTTAQTLEDLIGDDITLDEEGDDEPQTVERDYRKNPLLARLNLGTGQGGPAAVGFAEPHDTAGVNEVLALDAVKAVLPQDLMLMWSAKSETLTLTNNTTNEVEDKRVVYLYALQDASGKGKSPLDGAAITNASVGYDFNTPVVNMTMDAATGAPVWLEMTRDAAARGNRAIAITMDNYVYSAPSVENEIPGGRSRITLGQGSANQLLEEAEDLSQLLKAGSLPAPAKIVDEYTVGPTLGEENINSGMLSFGIALLVILIYMIFYYKGAGVVSNIALIANLFFLVGALASIGAALTLPGIAGIVLTIGMAVDANVLIFERIREEMRHGKGLAQALKDGYNKAYSAIVDANITTLLTAIILFAFGSGPIQGFATTLIIGIFTSLFSAIVITRLIFFNRLEKKKGISFSTELTKNWFTNLNFQFVKKRKMFYVISGVVIVAGVASLLTRGVDYGVDFEGGTRVDVAFEQAVERTAIENALEGALVEEGGKGSATIQAIGADGRRWKIESDFMINSEAANRDEVFDDALSTGLAKV
;
A
#
# COMPACT_ATOMS: atom_id res chain seq x y z
N THR A 1 -9.62 6.07 51.92
CA THR A 1 -10.68 6.77 52.67
C THR A 1 -11.80 7.02 51.68
N ASP A 2 -13.04 6.70 52.07
CA ASP A 2 -14.29 6.62 51.28
C ASP A 2 -14.32 7.21 49.86
N THR A 3 -14.63 6.35 48.86
CA THR A 3 -15.21 6.75 47.56
C THR A 3 -16.09 5.61 47.03
N THR A 4 -17.28 5.46 47.59
CA THR A 4 -18.45 5.02 46.80
C THR A 4 -18.66 6.04 45.69
N ALA A 5 -19.01 5.57 44.48
CA ALA A 5 -19.22 6.36 43.26
C ALA A 5 -19.58 7.84 43.52
N GLN A 6 -18.59 8.72 43.46
CA GLN A 6 -18.85 10.15 43.40
C GLN A 6 -19.08 10.49 41.94
N THR A 7 -20.27 11.00 41.66
CA THR A 7 -20.61 11.56 40.36
C THR A 7 -19.72 12.77 40.09
N LEU A 8 -19.52 13.13 38.82
CA LEU A 8 -18.83 14.38 38.49
C LEU A 8 -19.60 15.60 39.04
N GLU A 9 -20.91 15.46 39.25
CA GLU A 9 -21.77 16.39 39.99
C GLU A 9 -21.34 16.53 41.46
N ASP A 10 -21.09 15.43 42.18
CA ASP A 10 -20.60 15.46 43.57
C ASP A 10 -19.22 16.13 43.70
N LEU A 11 -18.41 16.08 42.64
CA LEU A 11 -17.09 16.71 42.56
C LEU A 11 -17.15 18.21 42.25
N ILE A 12 -18.25 18.68 41.65
CA ILE A 12 -18.42 20.10 41.26
C ILE A 12 -19.01 20.96 42.38
N GLY A 13 -19.59 20.36 43.42
CA GLY A 13 -20.05 21.05 44.63
C GLY A 13 -21.41 21.77 44.46
N ASP A 14 -22.27 21.59 45.46
CA ASP A 14 -23.67 22.05 45.59
C ASP A 14 -23.90 23.58 45.54
N ASP A 15 -22.93 24.41 45.14
CA ASP A 15 -23.01 25.87 45.25
C ASP A 15 -23.74 26.56 44.08
N ILE A 16 -24.54 25.81 43.31
CA ILE A 16 -25.51 26.37 42.36
C ILE A 16 -26.91 26.09 42.89
N THR A 17 -27.32 26.89 43.89
CA THR A 17 -28.68 26.87 44.42
C THR A 17 -29.71 27.06 43.29
N LEU A 18 -30.60 26.08 43.15
CA LEU A 18 -31.78 26.13 42.31
C LEU A 18 -32.79 27.12 42.90
N ASP A 19 -32.86 28.33 42.34
CA ASP A 19 -34.04 29.19 42.52
C ASP A 19 -35.13 28.72 41.55
N GLU A 20 -36.13 28.03 42.11
CA GLU A 20 -37.42 27.79 41.47
C GLU A 20 -38.23 29.10 41.48
N GLU A 21 -38.04 29.95 40.47
CA GLU A 21 -39.07 30.94 40.09
C GLU A 21 -39.48 30.73 38.64
N GLY A 22 -40.80 30.55 38.48
CA GLY A 22 -41.43 30.02 37.28
C GLY A 22 -41.41 30.94 36.07
N ASP A 23 -41.45 30.31 34.90
CA ASP A 23 -42.01 30.85 33.67
C ASP A 23 -42.35 29.67 32.75
N ASP A 24 -43.64 29.49 32.46
CA ASP A 24 -44.20 28.50 31.52
C ASP A 24 -43.93 28.93 30.07
N GLU A 25 -42.72 28.73 29.56
CA GLU A 25 -42.42 28.74 28.11
C GLU A 25 -41.56 27.53 27.69
N PRO A 26 -41.75 26.99 26.47
CA PRO A 26 -41.11 25.74 26.05
C PRO A 26 -39.58 25.86 26.06
N GLN A 27 -38.92 24.89 26.71
CA GLN A 27 -37.46 24.79 26.81
C GLN A 27 -36.84 24.62 25.42
N THR A 28 -36.26 25.69 24.87
CA THR A 28 -35.47 25.63 23.64
C THR A 28 -34.01 25.31 23.96
N VAL A 29 -33.46 24.34 23.23
CA VAL A 29 -32.05 23.85 23.25
C VAL A 29 -31.00 24.96 23.41
N GLU A 30 -31.24 26.15 22.86
CA GLU A 30 -30.33 27.31 22.90
C GLU A 30 -30.19 27.97 24.30
N ARG A 31 -31.16 27.75 25.20
CA ARG A 31 -31.12 28.23 26.59
C ARG A 31 -30.29 27.30 27.49
N ASP A 32 -30.28 25.99 27.21
CA ASP A 32 -29.44 25.00 27.91
C ASP A 32 -27.96 25.18 27.57
N TYR A 33 -27.65 25.50 26.30
CA TYR A 33 -26.30 25.87 25.85
C TYR A 33 -25.71 27.07 26.61
N ARG A 34 -26.54 28.02 27.05
CA ARG A 34 -26.10 29.22 27.78
C ARG A 34 -25.97 29.01 29.28
N LYS A 35 -26.72 28.08 29.87
CA LYS A 35 -26.69 27.80 31.31
C LYS A 35 -25.66 26.75 31.69
N ASN A 36 -25.44 25.72 30.86
CA ASN A 36 -24.45 24.67 31.10
C ASN A 36 -23.79 24.22 29.79
N PRO A 37 -22.72 24.91 29.31
CA PRO A 37 -22.10 24.62 28.02
C PRO A 37 -21.47 23.22 27.93
N LEU A 38 -21.13 22.60 29.06
CA LEU A 38 -20.60 21.23 29.13
C LEU A 38 -21.72 20.18 28.99
N LEU A 39 -22.81 20.31 29.76
CA LEU A 39 -23.93 19.36 29.74
C LEU A 39 -24.77 19.44 28.46
N ALA A 40 -24.65 20.55 27.71
CA ALA A 40 -25.27 20.66 26.40
C ALA A 40 -24.57 19.84 25.31
N ARG A 41 -23.29 19.45 25.53
CA ARG A 41 -22.45 18.70 24.56
C ARG A 41 -22.02 17.33 25.07
N LEU A 42 -22.02 17.13 26.38
CA LEU A 42 -21.66 15.89 27.05
C LEU A 42 -22.88 15.38 27.82
N ASN A 43 -23.35 14.19 27.45
CA ASN A 43 -24.41 13.52 28.18
C ASN A 43 -23.79 12.67 29.31
N LEU A 44 -24.15 12.97 30.55
CA LEU A 44 -23.73 12.21 31.73
C LEU A 44 -24.63 10.98 31.91
N GLY A 45 -24.41 9.95 31.09
CA GLY A 45 -25.13 8.68 31.18
C GLY A 45 -24.45 7.70 32.13
N THR A 46 -24.96 7.56 33.36
CA THR A 46 -24.49 6.52 34.28
C THR A 46 -24.97 5.14 33.80
N GLY A 47 -24.06 4.34 33.22
CA GLY A 47 -24.24 2.89 33.08
C GLY A 47 -24.31 2.31 31.65
N GLN A 48 -24.30 3.12 30.59
CA GLN A 48 -24.34 2.59 29.21
C GLN A 48 -22.96 2.33 28.57
N GLY A 49 -21.89 3.01 29.02
CA GLY A 49 -20.53 2.88 28.45
C GLY A 49 -19.59 1.89 29.15
N GLY A 50 -20.14 1.02 30.01
CA GLY A 50 -19.35 0.11 30.84
C GLY A 50 -18.73 0.77 32.08
N PRO A 51 -17.95 0.02 32.87
CA PRO A 51 -17.34 0.51 34.09
C PRO A 51 -16.34 1.65 33.79
N ALA A 52 -16.40 2.73 34.58
CA ALA A 52 -15.55 3.94 34.49
C ALA A 52 -15.82 4.92 33.33
N ALA A 53 -16.86 4.70 32.51
CA ALA A 53 -17.36 5.74 31.60
C ALA A 53 -18.13 6.81 32.39
N VAL A 54 -17.77 8.08 32.22
CA VAL A 54 -18.41 9.23 32.90
C VAL A 54 -19.47 9.91 32.05
N GLY A 55 -19.45 9.70 30.75
CA GLY A 55 -20.45 10.25 29.83
C GLY A 55 -20.15 9.90 28.38
N PHE A 56 -20.97 10.41 27.47
CA PHE A 56 -20.77 10.25 26.03
C PHE A 56 -21.12 11.54 25.29
N ALA A 57 -20.50 11.73 24.13
CA ALA A 57 -20.74 12.85 23.24
C ALA A 57 -20.74 12.37 21.78
N GLU A 58 -21.35 13.14 20.88
CA GLU A 58 -21.22 12.89 19.45
C GLU A 58 -19.79 13.26 18.99
N PRO A 59 -19.19 12.56 18.00
CA PRO A 59 -17.80 12.79 17.59
C PRO A 59 -17.47 14.25 17.24
N HIS A 60 -18.43 14.98 16.67
CA HIS A 60 -18.26 16.38 16.28
C HIS A 60 -18.22 17.35 17.47
N ASP A 61 -18.78 16.97 18.62
CA ASP A 61 -18.84 17.80 19.83
C ASP A 61 -17.62 17.63 20.74
N THR A 62 -16.80 16.60 20.51
CA THR A 62 -15.62 16.28 21.34
C THR A 62 -14.64 17.44 21.48
N ALA A 63 -14.39 18.19 20.41
CA ALA A 63 -13.53 19.37 20.43
C ALA A 63 -14.09 20.47 21.35
N GLY A 64 -15.41 20.68 21.30
CA GLY A 64 -16.10 21.64 22.15
C GLY A 64 -16.11 21.23 23.63
N VAL A 65 -16.20 19.93 23.93
CA VAL A 65 -16.08 19.42 25.31
C VAL A 65 -14.64 19.58 25.82
N ASN A 66 -13.64 19.26 25.01
CA ASN A 66 -12.23 19.43 25.37
C ASN A 66 -11.86 20.89 25.66
N GLU A 67 -12.43 21.85 24.92
CA GLU A 67 -12.22 23.28 25.16
C GLU A 67 -12.74 23.71 26.54
N VAL A 68 -13.92 23.24 26.95
CA VAL A 68 -14.49 23.55 28.26
C VAL A 68 -13.71 22.86 29.39
N LEU A 69 -13.31 21.59 29.20
CA LEU A 69 -12.47 20.86 30.16
C LEU A 69 -11.05 21.48 30.29
N ALA A 70 -10.59 22.20 29.28
CA ALA A 70 -9.29 22.86 29.30
C ALA A 70 -9.28 24.18 30.09
N LEU A 71 -10.44 24.75 30.45
CA LEU A 71 -10.55 25.98 31.22
C LEU A 71 -9.93 25.84 32.62
N ASP A 72 -9.17 26.85 33.04
CA ASP A 72 -8.47 26.85 34.34
C ASP A 72 -9.44 26.74 35.53
N ALA A 73 -10.64 27.31 35.40
CA ALA A 73 -11.70 27.21 36.41
C ALA A 73 -12.18 25.76 36.60
N VAL A 74 -12.26 24.97 35.53
CA VAL A 74 -12.69 23.56 35.58
C VAL A 74 -11.56 22.67 36.12
N LYS A 75 -10.31 22.92 35.68
CA LYS A 75 -9.13 22.23 36.19
C LYS A 75 -8.88 22.44 37.69
N ALA A 76 -9.33 23.57 38.24
CA ALA A 76 -9.20 23.86 39.67
C ALA A 76 -10.18 23.04 40.54
N VAL A 77 -11.30 22.59 39.96
CA VAL A 77 -12.34 21.83 40.65
C VAL A 77 -12.12 20.31 40.50
N LEU A 78 -11.54 19.88 39.37
CA LEU A 78 -11.24 18.47 39.14
C LEU A 78 -10.07 17.98 40.02
N PRO A 79 -10.14 16.73 40.53
CA PRO A 79 -9.03 16.12 41.25
C PRO A 79 -7.75 16.10 40.42
N GLN A 80 -6.60 16.37 41.05
CA GLN A 80 -5.30 16.40 40.36
C GLN A 80 -4.86 15.01 39.84
N ASP A 81 -5.46 13.94 40.33
CA ASP A 81 -5.24 12.56 39.91
C ASP A 81 -6.25 12.08 38.86
N LEU A 82 -7.12 12.96 38.33
CA LEU A 82 -8.10 12.63 37.31
C LEU A 82 -7.57 12.92 35.90
N MET A 83 -7.54 11.90 35.04
CA MET A 83 -7.33 12.04 33.61
C MET A 83 -8.57 11.64 32.84
N LEU A 84 -9.03 12.50 31.93
CA LEU A 84 -10.15 12.24 31.06
C LEU A 84 -9.64 11.84 29.67
N MET A 85 -10.10 10.71 29.15
CA MET A 85 -9.74 10.21 27.83
C MET A 85 -10.96 9.72 27.07
N TRP A 86 -10.99 9.98 25.77
CA TRP A 86 -12.07 9.53 24.88
C TRP A 86 -11.86 8.08 24.45
N SER A 87 -12.95 7.38 24.14
CA SER A 87 -12.90 6.08 23.48
C SER A 87 -12.31 6.21 22.07
N ALA A 88 -11.42 5.29 21.69
CA ALA A 88 -10.84 5.24 20.35
C ALA A 88 -11.89 4.88 19.28
N LYS A 89 -12.91 4.10 19.68
CA LYS A 89 -14.01 3.66 18.82
C LYS A 89 -15.30 4.37 19.20
N SER A 90 -16.11 4.68 18.19
CA SER A 90 -17.48 5.15 18.38
C SER A 90 -18.44 3.97 18.45
N GLU A 91 -19.41 4.03 19.35
CA GLU A 91 -20.51 3.06 19.44
C GLU A 91 -21.82 3.67 18.94
N THR A 92 -22.72 2.83 18.45
CA THR A 92 -24.08 3.25 18.08
C THR A 92 -25.00 3.04 19.27
N LEU A 93 -25.49 4.12 19.86
CA LEU A 93 -26.53 4.10 20.88
C LEU A 93 -27.89 4.28 20.22
N THR A 94 -28.76 3.29 20.42
CA THR A 94 -30.17 3.37 20.05
C THR A 94 -30.93 4.05 21.18
N LEU A 95 -31.21 5.34 21.02
CA LEU A 95 -31.97 6.13 21.98
C LEU A 95 -33.44 6.09 21.60
N THR A 96 -34.29 5.71 22.55
CA THR A 96 -35.74 5.81 22.37
C THR A 96 -36.21 7.10 23.04
N ASN A 97 -36.81 7.99 22.27
CA ASN A 97 -37.39 9.20 22.83
C ASN A 97 -38.66 8.82 23.61
N ASN A 98 -38.63 8.99 24.93
CA ASN A 98 -39.73 8.63 25.82
C ASN A 98 -41.03 9.42 25.54
N THR A 99 -40.95 10.51 24.78
CA THR A 99 -42.07 11.40 24.46
C THR A 99 -42.67 11.13 23.07
N THR A 100 -41.85 10.75 22.08
CA THR A 100 -42.32 10.48 20.69
C THR A 100 -42.33 9.00 20.31
N ASN A 101 -41.77 8.11 21.16
CA ASN A 101 -41.51 6.69 20.86
C ASN A 101 -40.68 6.47 19.57
N GLU A 102 -40.01 7.50 19.07
CA GLU A 102 -39.09 7.37 17.95
C GLU A 102 -37.77 6.79 18.44
N VAL A 103 -37.27 5.84 17.66
CA VAL A 103 -36.00 5.16 17.89
C VAL A 103 -34.96 5.80 16.99
N GLU A 104 -33.97 6.46 17.58
CA GLU A 104 -32.89 7.14 16.88
C GLU A 104 -31.56 6.44 17.17
N ASP A 105 -30.86 6.03 16.11
CA ASP A 105 -29.52 5.48 16.21
C ASP A 105 -28.49 6.61 16.14
N LYS A 106 -27.83 6.90 17.25
CA LYS A 106 -26.78 7.92 17.34
C LYS A 106 -25.41 7.31 17.51
N ARG A 107 -24.43 7.84 16.78
CA ARG A 107 -23.02 7.50 16.97
C ARG A 107 -22.41 8.37 18.05
N VAL A 108 -21.85 7.72 19.06
CA VAL A 108 -21.29 8.40 20.22
C VAL A 108 -19.89 7.87 20.55
N VAL A 109 -19.11 8.68 21.24
CA VAL A 109 -17.85 8.29 21.87
C VAL A 109 -17.96 8.48 23.38
N TYR A 110 -17.38 7.57 24.14
CA TYR A 110 -17.43 7.63 25.60
C TYR A 110 -16.24 8.40 26.15
N LEU A 111 -16.50 9.18 27.20
CA LEU A 111 -15.48 9.80 28.01
C LEU A 111 -15.23 8.91 29.23
N TYR A 112 -13.98 8.49 29.42
CA TYR A 112 -13.54 7.69 30.56
C TYR A 112 -12.80 8.56 31.56
N ALA A 113 -13.04 8.30 32.85
CA ALA A 113 -12.26 8.84 33.96
C ALA A 113 -11.22 7.82 34.41
N LEU A 114 -9.95 8.18 34.21
CA LEU A 114 -8.80 7.40 34.64
C LEU A 114 -8.17 8.03 35.87
N GLN A 115 -7.75 7.19 36.81
CA GLN A 115 -6.98 7.62 37.97
C GLN A 115 -5.48 7.57 37.65
N ASP A 116 -4.84 8.72 37.57
CA ASP A 116 -3.38 8.85 37.45
C ASP A 116 -2.73 8.84 38.83
N ALA A 117 -2.38 7.63 39.30
CA ALA A 117 -1.66 7.45 40.56
C ALA A 117 -0.27 8.12 40.60
N SER A 118 0.28 8.50 39.44
CA SER A 118 1.62 9.09 39.29
C SER A 118 1.60 10.63 39.30
N GLY A 119 0.46 11.25 39.02
CA GLY A 119 0.28 12.71 38.91
C GLY A 119 1.13 13.37 37.81
N LYS A 120 1.59 12.57 36.83
CA LYS A 120 2.50 12.99 35.74
C LYS A 120 2.04 12.49 34.37
N GLY A 121 0.82 11.95 34.26
CA GLY A 121 0.27 11.34 33.06
C GLY A 121 1.03 10.11 32.59
N LYS A 122 1.57 9.31 33.52
CA LYS A 122 2.33 8.09 33.19
C LYS A 122 1.63 6.87 33.77
N SER A 123 1.28 5.95 32.88
CA SER A 123 0.74 4.63 33.26
C SER A 123 1.77 3.86 34.11
N PRO A 124 1.34 3.14 35.17
CA PRO A 124 2.19 2.23 35.92
C PRO A 124 2.80 1.09 35.08
N LEU A 125 2.14 0.76 33.96
CA LEU A 125 2.57 -0.30 33.04
C LEU A 125 2.53 0.21 31.59
N ASP A 126 3.59 -0.03 30.82
CA ASP A 126 3.66 0.29 29.40
C ASP A 126 3.52 -0.95 28.52
N GLY A 127 3.39 -0.73 27.20
CA GLY A 127 3.30 -1.81 26.23
C GLY A 127 4.57 -2.67 26.14
N ALA A 128 5.72 -2.18 26.61
CA ALA A 128 6.98 -2.94 26.63
C ALA A 128 6.94 -4.12 27.62
N ALA A 129 6.04 -4.06 28.62
CA ALA A 129 5.82 -5.16 29.55
C ALA A 129 5.04 -6.34 28.94
N ILE A 130 4.45 -6.19 27.75
CA ILE A 130 3.69 -7.24 27.07
C ILE A 130 4.63 -8.05 26.17
N THR A 131 4.74 -9.36 26.43
CA THR A 131 5.59 -10.27 25.63
C THR A 131 4.83 -10.94 24.50
N ASN A 132 3.52 -11.12 24.65
CA ASN A 132 2.68 -11.72 23.62
C ASN A 132 1.20 -11.33 23.82
N ALA A 133 0.49 -11.09 22.72
CA ALA A 133 -0.96 -10.97 22.69
C ALA A 133 -1.53 -11.77 21.52
N SER A 134 -2.52 -12.62 21.77
CA SER A 134 -3.10 -13.50 20.75
C SER A 134 -4.59 -13.66 20.94
N VAL A 135 -5.33 -13.67 19.83
CA VAL A 135 -6.74 -14.04 19.83
C VAL A 135 -6.88 -15.51 20.23
N GLY A 136 -7.75 -15.77 21.19
CA GLY A 136 -8.23 -17.10 21.55
C GLY A 136 -9.76 -17.13 21.55
N TYR A 137 -10.31 -18.27 21.92
CA TYR A 137 -11.75 -18.47 21.97
C TYR A 137 -12.16 -18.97 23.34
N ASP A 138 -13.21 -18.37 23.89
CA ASP A 138 -13.87 -18.80 25.12
C ASP A 138 -15.33 -19.11 24.82
N PHE A 139 -15.72 -20.39 24.93
CA PHE A 139 -17.07 -20.86 24.57
C PHE A 139 -17.61 -20.28 23.24
N ASN A 140 -16.75 -20.27 22.21
CA ASN A 140 -17.03 -19.74 20.85
C ASN A 140 -17.13 -18.20 20.73
N THR A 141 -16.72 -17.46 21.77
CA THR A 141 -16.56 -16.00 21.74
C THR A 141 -15.08 -15.63 21.60
N PRO A 142 -14.70 -14.76 20.64
CA PRO A 142 -13.33 -14.28 20.53
C PRO A 142 -12.89 -13.52 21.80
N VAL A 143 -11.71 -13.83 22.31
CA VAL A 143 -11.08 -13.16 23.46
C VAL A 143 -9.62 -12.86 23.17
N VAL A 144 -9.06 -11.82 23.78
CA VAL A 144 -7.62 -11.51 23.64
C VAL A 144 -6.87 -12.07 24.85
N ASN A 145 -5.98 -13.03 24.61
CA ASN A 145 -5.05 -13.52 25.62
C ASN A 145 -3.79 -12.66 25.60
N MET A 146 -3.42 -12.10 26.74
CA MET A 146 -2.24 -11.26 26.92
C MET A 146 -1.29 -11.92 27.91
N THR A 147 0.00 -11.94 27.60
CA THR A 147 1.07 -12.44 28.46
C THR A 147 2.09 -11.34 28.69
N MET A 148 2.44 -11.12 29.95
CA MET A 148 3.40 -10.12 30.38
C MET A 148 4.78 -10.72 30.70
N ASP A 149 5.79 -9.87 30.72
CA ASP A 149 7.12 -10.22 31.20
C ASP A 149 7.08 -10.60 32.69
N ALA A 150 7.78 -11.68 33.05
CA ALA A 150 7.77 -12.22 34.40
C ALA A 150 8.63 -11.40 35.38
N ALA A 151 9.62 -10.67 34.90
CA ALA A 151 10.55 -9.93 35.75
C ALA A 151 9.99 -8.56 36.19
N THR A 152 9.27 -7.89 35.30
CA THR A 152 8.87 -6.48 35.47
C THR A 152 7.37 -6.28 35.36
N GLY A 153 6.72 -6.92 34.38
CA GLY A 153 5.30 -6.71 34.09
C GLY A 153 4.34 -7.43 35.04
N ALA A 154 4.57 -8.72 35.29
CA ALA A 154 3.69 -9.55 36.10
C ALA A 154 3.54 -9.07 37.57
N PRO A 155 4.60 -8.59 38.27
CA PRO A 155 4.45 -8.08 39.64
C PRO A 155 3.61 -6.80 39.71
N VAL A 156 3.82 -5.85 38.80
CA VAL A 156 3.06 -4.59 38.74
C VAL A 156 1.61 -4.86 38.37
N TRP A 157 1.37 -5.76 37.42
CA TRP A 157 0.03 -6.18 37.03
C TRP A 157 -0.74 -6.88 38.13
N LEU A 158 -0.07 -7.71 38.95
CA LEU A 158 -0.67 -8.32 40.13
C LEU A 158 -1.15 -7.24 41.11
N GLU A 159 -0.34 -6.22 41.37
CA GLU A 159 -0.71 -5.13 42.29
C GLU A 159 -1.91 -4.33 41.75
N MET A 160 -1.89 -3.97 40.46
CA MET A 160 -2.99 -3.26 39.81
C MET A 160 -4.30 -4.06 39.83
N THR A 161 -4.24 -5.35 39.49
CA THR A 161 -5.43 -6.22 39.47
C THR A 161 -5.96 -6.50 40.88
N ARG A 162 -5.08 -6.62 41.87
CA ARG A 162 -5.47 -6.75 43.28
C ARG A 162 -6.20 -5.52 43.79
N ASP A 163 -5.68 -4.32 43.53
CA ASP A 163 -6.33 -3.07 43.96
C ASP A 163 -7.66 -2.87 43.24
N ALA A 164 -7.73 -3.17 41.93
CA ALA A 164 -8.95 -3.08 41.15
C ALA A 164 -10.05 -4.04 41.66
N ALA A 165 -9.71 -5.29 41.97
CA ALA A 165 -10.64 -6.27 42.53
C ALA A 165 -11.09 -5.90 43.96
N ALA A 166 -10.17 -5.40 44.80
CA ALA A 166 -10.48 -4.99 46.18
C ALA A 166 -11.42 -3.77 46.25
N ARG A 167 -11.43 -2.91 45.23
CA ARG A 167 -12.25 -1.69 45.17
C ARG A 167 -13.55 -1.86 44.36
N GLY A 168 -14.16 -3.03 44.44
CA GLY A 168 -15.46 -3.30 43.80
C GLY A 168 -15.36 -3.52 42.30
N ASN A 169 -14.40 -4.32 41.86
CA ASN A 169 -14.18 -4.73 40.47
C ASN A 169 -14.00 -3.55 39.50
N ARG A 170 -13.09 -2.62 39.83
CA ARG A 170 -12.76 -1.49 38.95
C ARG A 170 -12.22 -1.97 37.60
N ALA A 171 -12.44 -1.14 36.58
CA ALA A 171 -11.87 -1.36 35.26
C ALA A 171 -10.40 -0.94 35.19
N ILE A 172 -9.62 -1.67 34.40
CA ILE A 172 -8.29 -1.25 33.98
C ILE A 172 -8.38 -0.84 32.52
N ALA A 173 -8.17 0.45 32.25
CA ALA A 173 -8.18 0.97 30.89
C ALA A 173 -6.90 0.62 30.14
N ILE A 174 -7.06 0.18 28.90
CA ILE A 174 -6.00 -0.06 27.92
C ILE A 174 -6.02 1.13 26.96
N THR A 175 -4.99 1.95 27.05
CA THR A 175 -4.92 3.24 26.34
C THR A 175 -3.77 3.27 25.34
N MET A 176 -3.98 3.96 24.21
CA MET A 176 -2.93 4.28 23.24
C MET A 176 -3.17 5.70 22.70
N ASP A 177 -2.10 6.49 22.56
CA ASP A 177 -2.15 7.87 22.07
C ASP A 177 -3.22 8.76 22.75
N ASN A 178 -3.42 8.57 24.06
CA ASN A 178 -4.43 9.23 24.90
C ASN A 178 -5.90 8.87 24.58
N TYR A 179 -6.14 7.77 23.86
CA TYR A 179 -7.47 7.19 23.66
C TYR A 179 -7.61 5.85 24.38
N VAL A 180 -8.80 5.56 24.89
CA VAL A 180 -9.16 4.28 25.53
C VAL A 180 -9.65 3.31 24.45
N TYR A 181 -8.95 2.19 24.29
CA TYR A 181 -9.34 1.13 23.35
C TYR A 181 -10.24 0.07 24.00
N SER A 182 -9.98 -0.25 25.27
CA SER A 182 -10.78 -1.22 26.02
C SER A 182 -10.63 -0.95 27.52
N ALA A 183 -11.69 -1.16 28.29
CA ALA A 183 -11.69 -0.97 29.74
C ALA A 183 -12.37 -2.16 30.46
N PRO A 184 -11.76 -3.35 30.44
CA PRO A 184 -12.34 -4.52 31.10
C PRO A 184 -12.34 -4.36 32.63
N SER A 185 -13.44 -4.79 33.27
CA SER A 185 -13.52 -4.93 34.73
C SER A 185 -12.64 -6.08 35.22
N VAL A 186 -11.97 -5.88 36.36
CA VAL A 186 -11.15 -6.93 36.98
C VAL A 186 -11.93 -7.60 38.10
N GLU A 187 -12.21 -8.90 37.95
CA GLU A 187 -12.96 -9.67 38.95
C GLU A 187 -12.07 -10.26 40.06
N ASN A 188 -10.85 -10.69 39.71
CA ASN A 188 -9.92 -11.37 40.62
C ASN A 188 -8.48 -10.91 40.38
N GLU A 189 -7.62 -11.03 41.39
CA GLU A 189 -6.19 -10.75 41.24
C GLU A 189 -5.53 -11.74 40.26
N ILE A 190 -4.60 -11.26 39.43
CA ILE A 190 -3.94 -12.05 38.38
C ILE A 190 -2.43 -12.17 38.69
N PRO A 191 -1.99 -13.16 39.48
CA PRO A 191 -0.59 -13.29 39.91
C PRO A 191 0.38 -13.79 38.83
N GLY A 192 -0.12 -14.32 37.71
CA GLY A 192 0.71 -14.97 36.69
C GLY A 192 1.07 -14.13 35.47
N GLY A 193 0.67 -12.85 35.42
CA GLY A 193 0.89 -11.98 34.26
C GLY A 193 0.21 -12.49 32.97
N ARG A 194 -0.77 -13.39 33.10
CA ARG A 194 -1.56 -13.94 31.99
C ARG A 194 -3.00 -13.51 32.15
N SER A 195 -3.45 -12.67 31.25
CA SER A 195 -4.77 -12.05 31.30
C SER A 195 -5.59 -12.44 30.09
N ARG A 196 -6.90 -12.52 30.28
CA ARG A 196 -7.88 -12.67 29.21
C ARG A 196 -8.73 -11.41 29.19
N ILE A 197 -8.81 -10.77 28.04
CA ILE A 197 -9.66 -9.61 27.80
C ILE A 197 -10.86 -10.11 27.01
N THR A 198 -12.05 -9.97 27.58
CA THR A 198 -13.32 -10.22 26.90
C THR A 198 -13.72 -8.97 26.12
N LEU A 199 -14.25 -9.17 24.92
CA LEU A 199 -14.74 -8.12 24.05
C LEU A 199 -16.26 -8.14 24.21
N GLY A 200 -16.84 -7.03 24.66
CA GLY A 200 -18.17 -6.94 25.28
C GLY A 200 -19.31 -7.63 24.52
N GLN A 201 -20.14 -6.85 23.84
CA GLN A 201 -21.27 -7.38 23.06
C GLN A 201 -21.14 -6.94 21.61
N GLY A 202 -21.40 -7.84 20.68
CA GLY A 202 -21.29 -7.58 19.25
C GLY A 202 -21.56 -8.84 18.43
N SER A 203 -21.61 -8.68 17.11
CA SER A 203 -21.65 -9.85 16.23
C SER A 203 -20.32 -10.61 16.28
N ALA A 204 -20.34 -11.93 16.05
CA ALA A 204 -19.13 -12.76 16.11
C ALA A 204 -18.00 -12.26 15.20
N ASN A 205 -18.34 -11.70 14.03
CA ASN A 205 -17.35 -11.15 13.10
C ASN A 205 -16.74 -9.84 13.61
N GLN A 206 -17.55 -8.95 14.18
CA GLN A 206 -17.07 -7.68 14.76
C GLN A 206 -16.16 -7.92 15.96
N LEU A 207 -16.54 -8.86 16.84
CA LEU A 207 -15.72 -9.23 17.99
C LEU A 207 -14.40 -9.90 17.56
N LEU A 208 -14.40 -10.64 16.45
CA LEU A 208 -13.18 -11.24 15.92
C LEU A 208 -12.22 -10.18 15.35
N GLU A 209 -12.73 -9.27 14.52
CA GLU A 209 -11.96 -8.16 13.96
C GLU A 209 -11.38 -7.28 15.08
N GLU A 210 -12.21 -6.97 16.09
CA GLU A 210 -11.76 -6.23 17.27
C GLU A 210 -10.71 -6.97 18.10
N ALA A 211 -10.82 -8.30 18.23
CA ALA A 211 -9.81 -9.11 18.90
C ALA A 211 -8.49 -9.08 18.15
N GLU A 212 -8.54 -9.17 16.82
CA GLU A 212 -7.37 -9.13 15.96
C GLU A 212 -6.66 -7.78 16.09
N ASP A 213 -7.40 -6.68 15.93
CA ASP A 213 -6.89 -5.31 16.06
C ASP A 213 -6.23 -5.08 17.44
N LEU A 214 -6.94 -5.41 18.52
CA LEU A 214 -6.43 -5.23 19.87
C LEU A 214 -5.20 -6.11 20.11
N SER A 215 -5.17 -7.34 19.60
CA SER A 215 -4.01 -8.23 19.75
C SER A 215 -2.78 -7.74 18.98
N GLN A 216 -2.97 -7.16 17.79
CA GLN A 216 -1.90 -6.57 16.99
C GLN A 216 -1.35 -5.32 17.66
N LEU A 217 -2.23 -4.47 18.19
CA LEU A 217 -1.87 -3.27 18.94
C LEU A 217 -1.05 -3.61 20.19
N LEU A 218 -1.52 -4.57 21.00
CA LEU A 218 -0.80 -5.02 22.20
C LEU A 218 0.55 -5.70 21.87
N LYS A 219 0.66 -6.35 20.70
CA LYS A 219 1.92 -6.92 20.20
C LYS A 219 2.90 -5.86 19.70
N ALA A 220 2.41 -4.81 19.06
CA ALA A 220 3.23 -3.72 18.56
C ALA A 220 3.92 -2.97 19.71
N GLY A 221 3.28 -2.94 20.88
CA GLY A 221 3.79 -2.29 22.09
C GLY A 221 3.86 -0.77 21.94
N SER A 222 4.57 -0.11 22.84
CA SER A 222 4.84 1.32 22.72
C SER A 222 6.03 1.55 21.79
N LEU A 223 5.85 2.37 20.75
CA LEU A 223 6.99 2.84 19.96
C LEU A 223 7.91 3.70 20.84
N PRO A 224 9.24 3.52 20.79
CA PRO A 224 10.19 4.29 21.62
C PRO A 224 10.18 5.79 21.34
N ALA A 225 9.66 6.19 20.17
CA ALA A 225 9.58 7.56 19.69
C ALA A 225 8.37 7.72 18.76
N PRO A 226 7.79 8.93 18.67
CA PRO A 226 6.70 9.20 17.73
C PRO A 226 7.18 8.98 16.30
N ALA A 227 6.55 8.03 15.60
CA ALA A 227 6.79 7.81 14.19
C ALA A 227 6.08 8.91 13.39
N LYS A 228 6.81 9.57 12.49
CA LYS A 228 6.22 10.43 11.47
C LYS A 228 6.26 9.66 10.16
N ILE A 229 5.13 9.65 9.45
CA ILE A 229 5.09 9.11 8.09
C ILE A 229 5.94 10.04 7.22
N VAL A 230 7.06 9.52 6.71
CA VAL A 230 7.97 10.27 5.83
C VAL A 230 7.49 10.20 4.38
N ASP A 231 6.83 9.10 3.99
CA ASP A 231 6.31 8.90 2.65
C ASP A 231 5.14 7.90 2.66
N GLU A 232 4.11 8.17 1.86
CA GLU A 232 2.92 7.32 1.73
C GLU A 232 2.44 7.25 0.27
N TYR A 233 2.51 6.04 -0.29
CA TYR A 233 2.01 5.71 -1.61
C TYR A 233 0.66 5.01 -1.49
N THR A 234 -0.41 5.75 -1.77
CA THR A 234 -1.77 5.19 -1.84
C THR A 234 -2.16 5.10 -3.30
N VAL A 235 -2.14 3.89 -3.85
CA VAL A 235 -2.52 3.65 -5.25
C VAL A 235 -3.96 3.12 -5.30
N GLY A 236 -4.82 3.84 -6.01
CA GLY A 236 -6.21 3.43 -6.22
C GLY A 236 -6.30 2.12 -7.02
N PRO A 237 -7.20 1.19 -6.65
CA PRO A 237 -7.37 -0.08 -7.36
C PRO A 237 -7.66 0.07 -8.87
N THR A 238 -8.37 1.12 -9.27
CA THR A 238 -8.72 1.41 -10.67
C THR A 238 -7.51 1.78 -11.52
N LEU A 239 -6.59 2.58 -10.99
CA LEU A 239 -5.33 2.91 -11.68
C LEU A 239 -4.46 1.66 -11.85
N GLY A 240 -4.47 0.77 -10.85
CA GLY A 240 -3.86 -0.54 -10.94
C GLY A 240 -4.47 -1.37 -12.07
N GLU A 241 -5.81 -1.46 -12.11
CA GLU A 241 -6.55 -2.22 -13.12
C GLU A 241 -6.31 -1.71 -14.54
N GLU A 242 -6.37 -0.40 -14.77
CA GLU A 242 -6.15 0.19 -16.10
C GLU A 242 -4.72 -0.05 -16.60
N ASN A 243 -3.72 0.13 -15.73
CA ASN A 243 -2.32 -0.14 -16.06
C ASN A 243 -2.08 -1.63 -16.33
N ILE A 244 -2.72 -2.52 -15.56
CA ILE A 244 -2.67 -3.97 -15.80
C ILE A 244 -3.32 -4.30 -17.14
N ASN A 245 -4.49 -3.75 -17.44
CA ASN A 245 -5.22 -3.99 -18.68
C ASN A 245 -4.43 -3.50 -19.91
N SER A 246 -3.91 -2.28 -19.88
CA SER A 246 -3.06 -1.74 -20.95
C SER A 246 -1.75 -2.51 -21.10
N GLY A 247 -1.15 -2.93 -19.98
CA GLY A 247 0.04 -3.78 -19.96
C GLY A 247 -0.22 -5.15 -20.60
N MET A 248 -1.32 -5.80 -20.24
CA MET A 248 -1.75 -7.09 -20.78
C MET A 248 -2.13 -7.03 -22.26
N LEU A 249 -2.78 -5.94 -22.70
CA LEU A 249 -3.09 -5.70 -24.12
C LEU A 249 -1.81 -5.54 -24.94
N SER A 250 -0.89 -4.70 -24.48
CA SER A 250 0.40 -4.46 -25.13
C SER A 250 1.22 -5.75 -25.23
N PHE A 251 1.24 -6.52 -24.15
CA PHE A 251 1.83 -7.86 -24.09
C PHE A 251 1.19 -8.81 -25.12
N GLY A 252 -0.15 -8.86 -25.20
CA GLY A 252 -0.87 -9.73 -26.13
C GLY A 252 -0.58 -9.39 -27.60
N ILE A 253 -0.54 -8.10 -27.94
CA ILE A 253 -0.19 -7.63 -29.28
C ILE A 253 1.26 -8.00 -29.63
N ALA A 254 2.21 -7.73 -28.72
CA ALA A 254 3.62 -8.06 -28.94
C ALA A 254 3.83 -9.57 -29.15
N LEU A 255 3.20 -10.40 -28.31
CA LEU A 255 3.24 -11.86 -28.43
C LEU A 255 2.69 -12.31 -29.79
N LEU A 256 1.52 -11.79 -30.21
CA LEU A 256 0.90 -12.16 -31.47
C LEU A 256 1.78 -11.81 -32.68
N VAL A 257 2.38 -10.62 -32.69
CA VAL A 257 3.30 -10.19 -33.76
C VAL A 257 4.50 -11.13 -33.85
N ILE A 258 5.09 -11.48 -32.71
CA ILE A 258 6.24 -12.39 -32.64
C ILE A 258 5.87 -13.80 -33.14
N LEU A 259 4.72 -14.34 -32.72
CA LEU A 259 4.25 -15.65 -33.15
C LEU A 259 4.05 -15.71 -34.66
N ILE A 260 3.43 -14.68 -35.26
CA ILE A 260 3.22 -14.57 -36.70
C ILE A 260 4.56 -14.47 -37.42
N TYR A 261 5.47 -13.62 -36.94
CA TYR A 261 6.79 -13.43 -37.53
C TYR A 261 7.57 -14.75 -37.59
N MET A 262 7.58 -15.53 -36.50
CA MET A 262 8.29 -16.80 -36.44
C MET A 262 7.74 -17.83 -37.43
N ILE A 263 6.41 -17.92 -37.57
CA ILE A 263 5.78 -18.80 -38.55
C ILE A 263 6.10 -18.33 -39.98
N PHE A 264 5.98 -17.03 -40.24
CA PHE A 264 6.24 -16.43 -41.55
C PHE A 264 7.69 -16.65 -42.01
N TYR A 265 8.66 -16.46 -41.12
CA TYR A 265 10.07 -16.54 -41.49
C TYR A 265 10.62 -17.97 -41.51
N TYR A 266 10.23 -18.81 -40.54
CA TYR A 266 10.81 -20.14 -40.32
C TYR A 266 9.89 -21.34 -40.63
N LYS A 267 8.62 -21.13 -41.04
CA LYS A 267 7.63 -22.21 -41.28
C LYS A 267 7.60 -23.25 -40.15
N GLY A 268 8.10 -24.47 -40.42
CA GLY A 268 8.01 -25.62 -39.52
C GLY A 268 8.84 -25.47 -38.25
N ALA A 269 10.02 -24.85 -38.35
CA ALA A 269 10.84 -24.50 -37.19
C ALA A 269 10.23 -23.34 -36.40
N GLY A 270 9.52 -22.42 -37.07
CA GLY A 270 8.76 -21.34 -36.45
C GLY A 270 7.68 -21.85 -35.49
N VAL A 271 6.92 -22.87 -35.91
CA VAL A 271 5.92 -23.52 -35.03
C VAL A 271 6.57 -24.15 -33.80
N VAL A 272 7.75 -24.77 -33.95
CA VAL A 272 8.49 -25.35 -32.81
C VAL A 272 8.95 -24.26 -31.85
N SER A 273 9.46 -23.14 -32.36
CA SER A 273 9.80 -21.97 -31.54
C SER A 273 8.59 -21.42 -30.79
N ASN A 274 7.43 -21.36 -31.43
CA ASN A 274 6.22 -20.84 -30.79
C ASN A 274 5.74 -21.76 -29.66
N ILE A 275 5.82 -23.08 -29.82
CA ILE A 275 5.52 -24.04 -28.75
C ILE A 275 6.49 -23.84 -27.58
N ALA A 276 7.77 -23.68 -27.88
CA ALA A 276 8.79 -23.41 -26.87
C ALA A 276 8.56 -22.06 -26.17
N LEU A 277 8.13 -21.02 -26.90
CA LEU A 277 7.81 -19.72 -26.34
C LEU A 277 6.61 -19.77 -25.38
N ILE A 278 5.55 -20.49 -25.76
CA ILE A 278 4.37 -20.69 -24.90
C ILE A 278 4.77 -21.46 -23.64
N ALA A 279 5.58 -22.52 -23.78
CA ALA A 279 6.09 -23.26 -22.63
C ALA A 279 6.99 -22.38 -21.74
N ASN A 280 7.83 -21.53 -22.33
CA ASN A 280 8.64 -20.56 -21.59
C ASN A 280 7.78 -19.60 -20.77
N LEU A 281 6.73 -19.03 -21.38
CA LEU A 281 5.79 -18.15 -20.69
C LEU A 281 5.09 -18.88 -19.54
N PHE A 282 4.67 -20.12 -19.75
CA PHE A 282 4.07 -20.95 -18.71
C PHE A 282 5.03 -21.17 -17.53
N PHE A 283 6.30 -21.50 -17.79
CA PHE A 283 7.29 -21.67 -16.74
C PHE A 283 7.61 -20.36 -16.03
N LEU A 284 7.69 -19.24 -16.75
CA LEU A 284 7.94 -17.93 -16.18
C LEU A 284 6.82 -17.54 -15.21
N VAL A 285 5.56 -17.59 -15.67
CA VAL A 285 4.40 -17.24 -14.83
C VAL A 285 4.24 -18.23 -13.68
N GLY A 286 4.44 -19.53 -13.92
CA GLY A 286 4.40 -20.55 -12.87
C GLY A 286 5.48 -20.34 -11.80
N ALA A 287 6.70 -19.96 -12.20
CA ALA A 287 7.79 -19.66 -11.27
C ALA A 287 7.48 -18.41 -10.44
N LEU A 288 7.00 -17.32 -11.06
CA LEU A 288 6.57 -16.12 -10.35
C LEU A 288 5.47 -16.41 -9.33
N ALA A 289 4.46 -17.18 -9.74
CA ALA A 289 3.37 -17.59 -8.86
C ALA A 289 3.87 -18.47 -7.69
N SER A 290 4.84 -19.36 -7.94
CA SER A 290 5.34 -20.28 -6.92
C SER A 290 6.10 -19.59 -5.78
N ILE A 291 6.75 -18.47 -6.06
CA ILE A 291 7.51 -17.68 -5.08
C ILE A 291 6.69 -16.52 -4.50
N GLY A 292 5.43 -16.36 -4.92
CA GLY A 292 4.60 -15.23 -4.52
C GLY A 292 5.14 -13.88 -4.97
N ALA A 293 5.88 -13.83 -6.09
CA ALA A 293 6.42 -12.58 -6.60
C ALA A 293 5.30 -11.68 -7.12
N ALA A 294 5.29 -10.42 -6.69
CA ALA A 294 4.34 -9.43 -7.17
C ALA A 294 4.58 -9.12 -8.65
N LEU A 295 3.53 -9.17 -9.45
CA LEU A 295 3.58 -8.76 -10.87
C LEU A 295 3.35 -7.25 -10.96
N THR A 296 4.44 -6.48 -10.91
CA THR A 296 4.41 -5.03 -11.06
C THR A 296 4.34 -4.62 -12.54
N LEU A 297 3.99 -3.36 -12.82
CA LEU A 297 3.99 -2.83 -14.19
C LEU A 297 5.39 -2.93 -14.86
N PRO A 298 6.51 -2.56 -14.20
CA PRO A 298 7.84 -2.90 -14.71
C PRO A 298 8.08 -4.40 -14.83
N GLY A 299 7.55 -5.23 -13.91
CA GLY A 299 7.56 -6.69 -14.04
C GLY A 299 7.00 -7.16 -15.38
N ILE A 300 5.85 -6.63 -15.81
CA ILE A 300 5.25 -6.93 -17.13
C ILE A 300 6.21 -6.56 -18.27
N ALA A 301 6.88 -5.41 -18.21
CA ALA A 301 7.90 -5.03 -19.18
C ALA A 301 9.07 -6.03 -19.21
N GLY A 302 9.45 -6.59 -18.05
CA GLY A 302 10.43 -7.68 -17.93
C GLY A 302 9.99 -8.97 -18.64
N ILE A 303 8.70 -9.31 -18.60
CA ILE A 303 8.13 -10.44 -19.36
C ILE A 303 8.26 -10.19 -20.86
N VAL A 304 7.87 -8.99 -21.33
CA VAL A 304 7.94 -8.62 -22.75
C VAL A 304 9.38 -8.68 -23.26
N LEU A 305 10.34 -8.14 -22.51
CA LEU A 305 11.76 -8.21 -22.83
C LEU A 305 12.26 -9.65 -22.93
N THR A 306 11.85 -10.50 -21.97
CA THR A 306 12.22 -11.91 -21.93
C THR A 306 11.68 -12.68 -23.13
N ILE A 307 10.47 -12.39 -23.59
CA ILE A 307 9.89 -12.99 -24.80
C ILE A 307 10.78 -12.69 -26.02
N GLY A 308 11.21 -11.43 -26.18
CA GLY A 308 12.11 -11.04 -27.26
C GLY A 308 13.42 -11.84 -27.24
N MET A 309 14.05 -11.95 -26.06
CA MET A 309 15.28 -12.73 -25.89
C MET A 309 15.09 -14.23 -26.10
N ALA A 310 13.96 -14.79 -25.64
CA ALA A 310 13.64 -16.20 -25.82
C ALA A 310 13.50 -16.59 -27.30
N VAL A 311 12.95 -15.68 -28.11
CA VAL A 311 12.86 -15.87 -29.56
C VAL A 311 14.21 -15.67 -30.24
N ASP A 312 15.02 -14.70 -29.80
CA ASP A 312 16.36 -14.47 -30.35
C ASP A 312 17.26 -15.70 -30.23
N ALA A 313 17.24 -16.40 -29.09
CA ALA A 313 17.97 -17.66 -28.93
C ALA A 313 17.56 -18.73 -29.96
N ASN A 314 16.25 -18.84 -30.24
CA ASN A 314 15.74 -19.76 -31.27
C ASN A 314 16.15 -19.34 -32.68
N VAL A 315 16.12 -18.04 -32.99
CA VAL A 315 16.59 -17.46 -34.25
C VAL A 315 18.07 -17.81 -34.50
N LEU A 316 18.93 -17.61 -33.49
CA LEU A 316 20.36 -17.91 -33.58
C LEU A 316 20.61 -19.40 -33.88
N ILE A 317 19.89 -20.29 -33.20
CA ILE A 317 19.97 -21.74 -33.45
C ILE A 317 19.51 -22.06 -34.87
N PHE A 318 18.39 -21.49 -35.33
CA PHE A 318 17.82 -21.81 -36.64
C PHE A 318 18.67 -21.30 -37.79
N GLU A 319 19.25 -20.11 -37.68
CA GLU A 319 20.20 -19.60 -38.66
C GLU A 319 21.47 -20.46 -38.70
N ARG A 320 21.98 -20.90 -37.56
CA ARG A 320 23.13 -21.80 -37.54
C ARG A 320 22.82 -23.15 -38.20
N ILE A 321 21.64 -23.72 -37.95
CA ILE A 321 21.18 -24.94 -38.63
C ILE A 321 21.06 -24.71 -40.14
N ARG A 322 20.48 -23.59 -40.56
CA ARG A 322 20.38 -23.22 -42.00
C ARG A 322 21.74 -23.11 -42.66
N GLU A 323 22.72 -22.51 -41.98
CA GLU A 323 24.09 -22.38 -42.48
C GLU A 323 24.73 -23.75 -42.69
N GLU A 324 24.63 -24.66 -41.71
CA GLU A 324 25.15 -26.01 -41.82
C GLU A 324 24.44 -26.84 -42.91
N MET A 325 23.12 -26.65 -43.09
CA MET A 325 22.37 -27.27 -44.20
C MET A 325 22.79 -26.73 -45.57
N ARG A 326 23.11 -25.42 -45.68
CA ARG A 326 23.63 -24.82 -46.92
C ARG A 326 25.02 -25.33 -47.26
N HIS A 327 25.81 -25.74 -46.27
CA HIS A 327 27.09 -26.43 -46.48
C HIS A 327 26.92 -27.92 -46.89
N GLY A 328 25.71 -28.37 -47.20
CA GLY A 328 25.43 -29.70 -47.73
C GLY A 328 25.29 -30.79 -46.67
N LYS A 329 25.29 -30.45 -45.37
CA LYS A 329 25.08 -31.44 -44.30
C LYS A 329 23.64 -31.91 -44.25
N GLY A 330 23.46 -33.20 -43.96
CA GLY A 330 22.14 -33.77 -43.69
C GLY A 330 21.50 -33.15 -42.44
N LEU A 331 20.16 -33.13 -42.39
CA LEU A 331 19.37 -32.47 -41.34
C LEU A 331 19.78 -32.87 -39.91
N ALA A 332 20.05 -34.16 -39.67
CA ALA A 332 20.47 -34.67 -38.37
C ALA A 332 21.80 -34.06 -37.89
N GLN A 333 22.78 -34.02 -38.79
CA GLN A 333 24.11 -33.47 -38.50
C GLN A 333 24.05 -31.94 -38.36
N ALA A 334 23.27 -31.27 -39.22
CA ALA A 334 23.07 -29.83 -39.15
C ALA A 334 22.39 -29.39 -37.84
N LEU A 335 21.42 -30.17 -37.34
CA LEU A 335 20.81 -29.96 -36.02
C LEU A 335 21.86 -30.05 -34.90
N LYS A 336 22.64 -31.14 -34.85
CA LYS A 336 23.66 -31.35 -33.82
C LYS A 336 24.71 -30.23 -33.82
N ASP A 337 25.24 -29.91 -34.99
CA ASP A 337 26.27 -28.87 -35.13
C ASP A 337 25.70 -27.47 -34.86
N GLY A 338 24.47 -27.20 -35.30
CA GLY A 338 23.76 -25.95 -35.06
C GLY A 338 23.60 -25.65 -33.57
N TYR A 339 23.08 -26.61 -32.80
CA TYR A 339 22.95 -26.48 -31.35
C TYR A 339 24.30 -26.32 -30.65
N ASN A 340 25.31 -27.12 -31.01
CA ASN A 340 26.63 -27.04 -30.36
C ASN A 340 27.32 -25.69 -30.57
N LYS A 341 27.21 -25.12 -31.78
CA LYS A 341 27.84 -23.84 -32.13
C LYS A 341 27.05 -22.63 -31.63
N ALA A 342 25.72 -22.73 -31.55
CA ALA A 342 24.87 -21.68 -31.01
C ALA A 342 24.94 -21.60 -29.47
N TYR A 343 25.23 -22.71 -28.79
CA TYR A 343 25.19 -22.81 -27.33
C TYR A 343 26.04 -21.75 -26.62
N SER A 344 27.32 -21.59 -27.02
CA SER A 344 28.21 -20.63 -26.35
C SER A 344 27.70 -19.20 -26.46
N ALA A 345 27.29 -18.78 -27.67
CA ALA A 345 26.78 -17.43 -27.91
C ALA A 345 25.49 -17.14 -27.12
N ILE A 346 24.58 -18.12 -27.01
CA ILE A 346 23.35 -17.98 -26.22
C ILE A 346 23.66 -17.84 -24.74
N VAL A 347 24.55 -18.70 -24.22
CA VAL A 347 24.95 -18.68 -22.82
C VAL A 347 25.66 -17.37 -22.48
N ASP A 348 26.61 -16.93 -23.31
CA ASP A 348 27.35 -15.68 -23.11
C ASP A 348 26.41 -14.47 -23.06
N ALA A 349 25.47 -14.36 -24.01
CA ALA A 349 24.47 -13.29 -24.03
C ALA A 349 23.61 -13.30 -22.75
N ASN A 350 23.08 -14.46 -22.35
CA ASN A 350 22.25 -14.57 -21.15
C ASN A 350 23.01 -14.31 -19.85
N ILE A 351 24.28 -14.73 -19.75
CA ILE A 351 25.11 -14.45 -18.57
C ILE A 351 25.34 -12.95 -18.42
N THR A 352 25.62 -12.23 -19.50
CA THR A 352 25.81 -10.77 -19.43
C THR A 352 24.54 -10.05 -18.96
N THR A 353 23.37 -10.45 -19.47
CA THR A 353 22.08 -9.91 -19.03
C THR A 353 21.76 -10.29 -17.58
N LEU A 354 22.08 -11.53 -17.18
CA LEU A 354 21.87 -12.02 -15.83
C LEU A 354 22.67 -11.23 -14.81
N LEU A 355 23.92 -10.87 -15.13
CA LEU A 355 24.76 -10.06 -14.25
C LEU A 355 24.15 -8.67 -14.01
N THR A 356 23.64 -8.03 -15.06
CA THR A 356 22.90 -6.77 -14.93
C THR A 356 21.63 -6.94 -14.11
N ALA A 357 20.87 -8.01 -14.34
CA ALA A 357 19.64 -8.29 -13.60
C ALA A 357 19.90 -8.52 -12.09
N ILE A 358 21.00 -9.19 -11.73
CA ILE A 358 21.42 -9.38 -10.34
C ILE A 358 21.77 -8.05 -9.68
N ILE A 359 22.47 -7.15 -10.39
CA ILE A 359 22.76 -5.81 -9.88
C ILE A 359 21.45 -5.03 -9.64
N LEU A 360 20.52 -5.07 -10.60
CA LEU A 360 19.21 -4.43 -10.45
C LEU A 360 18.39 -5.04 -9.30
N PHE A 361 18.49 -6.35 -9.07
CA PHE A 361 17.79 -7.00 -7.96
C PHE A 361 18.39 -6.63 -6.60
N ALA A 362 19.73 -6.53 -6.51
CA ALA A 362 20.42 -6.24 -5.26
C ALA A 362 20.37 -4.76 -4.85
N PHE A 363 20.39 -3.85 -5.82
CA PHE A 363 20.45 -2.40 -5.58
C PHE A 363 19.18 -1.65 -5.99
N GLY A 364 18.27 -2.27 -6.73
CA GLY A 364 16.99 -1.67 -7.11
C GLY A 364 15.98 -1.72 -5.97
N SER A 365 15.13 -0.70 -5.89
CA SER A 365 14.03 -0.61 -4.94
C SER A 365 12.67 -0.80 -5.63
N GLY A 366 11.69 -1.27 -4.85
CA GLY A 366 10.27 -1.34 -5.23
C GLY A 366 10.02 -1.91 -6.63
N PRO A 367 9.54 -1.12 -7.60
CA PRO A 367 9.22 -1.62 -8.95
C PRO A 367 10.41 -2.20 -9.73
N ILE A 368 11.63 -1.67 -9.52
CA ILE A 368 12.85 -2.14 -10.21
C ILE A 368 13.20 -3.57 -9.78
N GLN A 369 13.01 -3.89 -8.50
CA GLN A 369 13.23 -5.23 -7.98
C GLN A 369 12.26 -6.24 -8.59
N GLY A 370 11.00 -5.84 -8.82
CA GLY A 370 10.01 -6.63 -9.55
C GLY A 370 10.45 -6.93 -10.99
N PHE A 371 10.87 -5.91 -11.74
CA PHE A 371 11.42 -6.07 -13.09
C PHE A 371 12.63 -7.03 -13.10
N ALA A 372 13.57 -6.85 -12.17
CA ALA A 372 14.76 -7.67 -12.08
C ALA A 372 14.43 -9.15 -11.77
N THR A 373 13.48 -9.39 -10.86
CA THR A 373 13.01 -10.74 -10.51
C THR A 373 12.44 -11.45 -11.73
N THR A 374 11.57 -10.78 -12.48
CA THR A 374 10.99 -11.32 -13.71
C THR A 374 12.07 -11.61 -14.77
N LEU A 375 13.04 -10.71 -14.92
CA LEU A 375 14.14 -10.86 -15.89
C LEU A 375 15.04 -12.06 -15.55
N ILE A 376 15.41 -12.24 -14.27
CA ILE A 376 16.24 -13.36 -13.81
C ILE A 376 15.55 -14.69 -14.11
N ILE A 377 14.29 -14.84 -13.69
CA ILE A 377 13.50 -16.05 -13.93
C ILE A 377 13.37 -16.29 -15.43
N GLY A 378 13.07 -15.23 -16.18
CA GLY A 378 12.92 -15.27 -17.62
C GLY A 378 14.16 -15.76 -18.38
N ILE A 379 15.36 -15.37 -17.92
CA ILE A 379 16.62 -15.85 -18.48
C ILE A 379 16.75 -17.37 -18.30
N PHE A 380 16.49 -17.89 -17.10
CA PHE A 380 16.59 -19.33 -16.85
C PHE A 380 15.55 -20.13 -17.64
N THR A 381 14.30 -19.69 -17.63
CA THR A 381 13.21 -20.39 -18.33
C THR A 381 13.40 -20.33 -19.85
N SER A 382 13.89 -19.20 -20.38
CA SER A 382 14.14 -19.05 -21.83
C SER A 382 15.30 -19.90 -22.30
N LEU A 383 16.39 -19.97 -21.54
CA LEU A 383 17.54 -20.83 -21.83
C LEU A 383 17.14 -22.31 -21.82
N PHE A 384 16.35 -22.72 -20.83
CA PHE A 384 15.78 -24.07 -20.78
C PHE A 384 14.90 -24.36 -22.00
N SER A 385 14.00 -23.44 -22.34
CA SER A 385 13.10 -23.61 -23.47
C SER A 385 13.84 -23.70 -24.82
N ALA A 386 14.76 -22.77 -25.07
CA ALA A 386 15.49 -22.68 -26.33
C ALA A 386 16.50 -23.81 -26.55
N ILE A 387 17.03 -24.42 -25.48
CA ILE A 387 18.07 -25.46 -25.59
C ILE A 387 17.49 -26.87 -25.42
N VAL A 388 16.50 -27.05 -24.55
CA VAL A 388 15.95 -28.36 -24.20
C VAL A 388 14.68 -28.66 -24.99
N ILE A 389 13.68 -27.78 -24.94
CA ILE A 389 12.34 -28.05 -25.49
C ILE A 389 12.38 -28.12 -27.01
N THR A 390 12.96 -27.10 -27.65
CA THR A 390 13.11 -27.06 -29.12
C THR A 390 13.94 -28.25 -29.63
N ARG A 391 15.04 -28.58 -28.94
CA ARG A 391 15.90 -29.73 -29.26
C ARG A 391 15.11 -31.03 -29.17
N LEU A 392 14.40 -31.26 -28.06
CA LEU A 392 13.57 -32.44 -27.87
C LEU A 392 12.53 -32.58 -29.00
N ILE A 393 11.86 -31.49 -29.37
CA ILE A 393 10.85 -31.51 -30.44
C ILE A 393 11.49 -31.84 -31.80
N PHE A 394 12.64 -31.26 -32.13
CA PHE A 394 13.30 -31.54 -33.42
C PHE A 394 13.83 -32.96 -33.52
N PHE A 395 14.52 -33.47 -32.48
CA PHE A 395 15.04 -34.83 -32.50
C PHE A 395 13.90 -35.87 -32.53
N ASN A 396 12.81 -35.66 -31.79
CA ASN A 396 11.62 -36.52 -31.86
C ASN A 396 10.96 -36.49 -33.26
N ARG A 397 10.87 -35.32 -33.91
CA ARG A 397 10.37 -35.23 -35.29
C ARG A 397 11.29 -35.94 -36.30
N LEU A 398 12.60 -35.82 -36.10
CA LEU A 398 13.61 -36.47 -36.94
C LEU A 398 13.51 -38.00 -36.85
N GLU A 399 13.37 -38.55 -35.64
CA GLU A 399 13.16 -39.99 -35.39
C GLU A 399 11.88 -40.50 -36.07
N LYS A 400 10.81 -39.71 -36.01
CA LYS A 400 9.53 -40.01 -36.69
C LYS A 400 9.56 -39.79 -38.20
N LYS A 401 10.73 -39.52 -38.80
CA LYS A 401 10.93 -39.22 -40.23
C LYS A 401 10.03 -38.08 -40.76
N LYS A 402 9.59 -37.18 -39.89
CA LYS A 402 8.83 -35.99 -40.29
C LYS A 402 9.82 -34.90 -40.70
N GLY A 403 9.78 -34.49 -41.97
CA GLY A 403 10.62 -33.41 -42.47
C GLY A 403 10.37 -32.09 -41.72
N ILE A 404 11.45 -31.36 -41.41
CA ILE A 404 11.37 -30.04 -40.77
C ILE A 404 11.82 -29.00 -41.78
N SER A 405 10.94 -28.05 -42.10
CA SER A 405 11.30 -26.88 -42.88
C SER A 405 11.82 -25.79 -41.95
N PHE A 406 13.00 -25.26 -42.26
CA PHE A 406 13.57 -24.10 -41.58
C PHE A 406 13.37 -22.81 -42.39
N SER A 407 12.75 -22.87 -43.56
CA SER A 407 12.53 -21.70 -44.42
C SER A 407 11.22 -21.74 -45.19
N THR A 408 10.69 -20.54 -45.45
CA THR A 408 9.62 -20.28 -46.42
C THR A 408 10.25 -20.13 -47.80
N GLU A 409 9.54 -20.45 -48.87
CA GLU A 409 10.05 -20.26 -50.23
C GLU A 409 10.47 -18.81 -50.51
N LEU A 410 9.75 -17.85 -49.91
CA LEU A 410 10.06 -16.43 -49.95
C LEU A 410 11.31 -16.05 -49.14
N THR A 411 11.55 -16.70 -47.99
CA THR A 411 12.63 -16.32 -47.04
C THR A 411 13.90 -17.16 -47.18
N LYS A 412 13.88 -18.22 -47.98
CA LYS A 412 15.00 -19.17 -48.14
C LYS A 412 16.30 -18.50 -48.59
N ASN A 413 16.21 -17.46 -49.41
CA ASN A 413 17.33 -16.71 -49.95
C ASN A 413 17.40 -15.26 -49.43
N TRP A 414 16.58 -14.90 -48.45
CA TRP A 414 16.73 -13.61 -47.79
C TRP A 414 18.08 -13.58 -47.07
N PHE A 415 18.76 -12.45 -47.25
CA PHE A 415 20.08 -12.16 -46.68
C PHE A 415 21.22 -13.13 -47.08
N THR A 416 21.07 -13.89 -48.18
CA THR A 416 22.18 -14.70 -48.71
C THR A 416 23.07 -13.90 -49.63
N ASN A 417 24.40 -14.07 -49.51
CA ASN A 417 25.42 -13.43 -50.35
C ASN A 417 25.37 -11.89 -50.41
N LEU A 418 24.84 -11.23 -49.37
CA LEU A 418 24.89 -9.78 -49.26
C LEU A 418 26.29 -9.31 -48.85
N ASN A 419 27.07 -8.81 -49.80
CA ASN A 419 28.39 -8.24 -49.54
C ASN A 419 28.32 -6.73 -49.33
N PHE A 420 27.74 -6.32 -48.20
CA PHE A 420 27.79 -4.92 -47.78
C PHE A 420 29.18 -4.59 -47.21
N GLN A 421 29.88 -3.64 -47.84
CA GLN A 421 31.22 -3.22 -47.42
C GLN A 421 31.17 -2.25 -46.21
N PHE A 422 30.66 -2.70 -45.07
CA PHE A 422 30.56 -1.91 -43.83
C PHE A 422 31.91 -1.29 -43.44
N VAL A 423 33.00 -2.07 -43.54
CA VAL A 423 34.36 -1.64 -43.18
C VAL A 423 34.85 -0.50 -44.08
N LYS A 424 34.49 -0.47 -45.36
CA LYS A 424 34.87 0.62 -46.29
C LYS A 424 34.14 1.91 -45.93
N LYS A 425 32.87 1.82 -45.53
CA LYS A 425 32.03 2.96 -45.14
C LYS A 425 32.11 3.29 -43.64
N ARG A 426 32.98 2.64 -42.86
CA ARG A 426 33.05 2.80 -41.40
C ARG A 426 33.20 4.25 -40.95
N LYS A 427 34.00 5.06 -41.65
CA LYS A 427 34.20 6.49 -41.32
C LYS A 427 32.89 7.28 -41.42
N MET A 428 32.06 6.98 -42.43
CA MET A 428 30.75 7.61 -42.59
C MET A 428 29.83 7.26 -41.42
N PHE A 429 29.77 5.97 -41.04
CA PHE A 429 28.97 5.54 -39.89
C PHE A 429 29.48 6.13 -38.56
N TYR A 430 30.80 6.21 -38.36
CA TYR A 430 31.36 6.87 -37.17
C TYR A 430 31.04 8.35 -37.11
N VAL A 431 31.05 9.05 -38.25
CA VAL A 431 30.64 10.47 -38.29
C VAL A 431 29.16 10.60 -37.99
N ILE A 432 28.29 9.78 -38.59
CA ILE A 432 26.85 9.82 -38.33
C ILE A 432 26.54 9.51 -36.86
N SER A 433 27.04 8.39 -36.32
CA SER A 433 26.85 8.04 -34.91
C SER A 433 27.48 9.07 -33.98
N GLY A 434 28.65 9.60 -34.32
CA GLY A 434 29.31 10.66 -33.55
C GLY A 434 28.48 11.94 -33.50
N VAL A 435 27.90 12.37 -34.62
CA VAL A 435 27.00 13.54 -34.67
C VAL A 435 25.76 13.29 -33.81
N VAL A 436 25.14 12.12 -33.88
CA VAL A 436 23.97 11.78 -33.06
C VAL A 436 24.33 11.76 -31.57
N ILE A 437 25.46 11.15 -31.19
CA ILE A 437 25.93 11.11 -29.79
C ILE A 437 26.24 12.52 -29.28
N VAL A 438 26.98 13.33 -30.06
CA VAL A 438 27.31 14.71 -29.68
C VAL A 438 26.06 15.56 -29.58
N ALA A 439 25.11 15.42 -30.49
CA ALA A 439 23.82 16.10 -30.41
C ALA A 439 23.02 15.68 -29.17
N GLY A 440 23.01 14.37 -28.84
CA GLY A 440 22.35 13.86 -27.64
C GLY A 440 22.99 14.39 -26.35
N VAL A 441 24.32 14.35 -26.24
CA VAL A 441 25.06 14.89 -25.09
C VAL A 441 24.90 16.41 -25.00
N ALA A 442 24.99 17.13 -26.11
CA ALA A 442 24.77 18.58 -26.14
C ALA A 442 23.33 18.93 -25.73
N SER A 443 22.34 18.15 -26.17
CA SER A 443 20.94 18.32 -25.73
C SER A 443 20.81 18.07 -24.23
N LEU A 444 21.43 17.02 -23.70
CA LEU A 444 21.38 16.71 -22.27
C LEU A 444 22.06 17.80 -21.42
N LEU A 445 23.18 18.36 -21.90
CA LEU A 445 23.89 19.45 -21.20
C LEU A 445 23.18 20.81 -21.31
N THR A 446 22.42 21.06 -22.38
CA THR A 446 21.77 22.37 -22.60
C THR A 446 20.32 22.41 -22.09
N ARG A 447 19.59 21.29 -22.15
CA ARG A 447 18.19 21.20 -21.72
C ARG A 447 18.01 20.52 -20.37
N GLY A 448 18.99 19.76 -19.88
CA GLY A 448 18.84 18.95 -18.68
C GLY A 448 17.96 17.71 -18.92
N VAL A 449 17.52 17.09 -17.82
CA VAL A 449 16.59 15.97 -17.78
C VAL A 449 15.42 16.40 -16.92
N ASP A 450 14.18 16.15 -17.36
CA ASP A 450 12.99 16.36 -16.55
C ASP A 450 12.94 15.24 -15.50
N TYR A 451 13.39 15.54 -14.29
CA TYR A 451 13.41 14.57 -13.20
C TYR A 451 12.01 14.42 -12.61
N GLY A 452 11.60 13.18 -12.33
CA GLY A 452 10.36 12.93 -11.60
C GLY A 452 10.48 13.31 -10.13
N VAL A 453 9.33 13.35 -9.44
CA VAL A 453 9.23 13.62 -7.99
C VAL A 453 10.09 12.69 -7.12
N ASP A 454 10.43 11.50 -7.63
CA ASP A 454 11.36 10.55 -6.99
C ASP A 454 12.78 11.13 -6.77
N PHE A 455 13.18 12.15 -7.55
CA PHE A 455 14.54 12.72 -7.52
C PHE A 455 14.57 14.18 -7.06
N GLU A 456 13.60 15.00 -7.47
CA GLU A 456 13.57 16.43 -7.12
C GLU A 456 12.71 16.72 -5.88
N GLY A 457 11.90 15.76 -5.43
CA GLY A 457 10.80 16.05 -4.50
C GLY A 457 9.65 16.74 -5.23
N GLY A 458 8.62 17.14 -4.51
CA GLY A 458 7.48 17.84 -5.11
C GLY A 458 6.39 18.17 -4.12
N THR A 459 5.39 18.91 -4.59
CA THR A 459 4.16 19.15 -3.83
C THR A 459 3.16 18.06 -4.18
N ARG A 460 2.58 17.45 -3.14
CA ARG A 460 1.58 16.38 -3.26
C ARG A 460 0.28 16.89 -2.67
N VAL A 461 -0.77 16.93 -3.49
CA VAL A 461 -2.11 17.35 -3.06
C VAL A 461 -3.13 16.30 -3.42
N ASP A 462 -3.98 15.99 -2.45
CA ASP A 462 -5.12 15.10 -2.62
C ASP A 462 -6.37 15.93 -2.92
N VAL A 463 -6.95 15.71 -4.09
CA VAL A 463 -8.12 16.43 -4.61
C VAL A 463 -9.31 15.48 -4.66
N ALA A 464 -10.45 15.95 -4.15
CA ALA A 464 -11.72 15.23 -4.23
C ALA A 464 -12.71 15.98 -5.13
N PHE A 465 -13.30 15.27 -6.09
CA PHE A 465 -14.36 15.73 -6.98
C PHE A 465 -15.71 15.14 -6.56
N GLU A 466 -16.79 15.90 -6.76
CA GLU A 466 -18.15 15.45 -6.48
C GLU A 466 -18.60 14.31 -7.40
N GLN A 467 -18.09 14.28 -8.63
CA GLN A 467 -18.38 13.27 -9.65
C GLN A 467 -17.11 12.53 -10.07
N ALA A 468 -17.28 11.33 -10.63
CA ALA A 468 -16.14 10.56 -11.13
C ALA A 468 -15.58 11.25 -12.38
N VAL A 469 -14.28 11.52 -12.37
CA VAL A 469 -13.57 12.25 -13.43
C VAL A 469 -12.53 11.31 -14.04
N GLU A 470 -12.33 11.32 -15.35
CA GLU A 470 -11.25 10.55 -15.99
C GLU A 470 -9.89 11.21 -15.80
N ARG A 471 -8.86 10.40 -15.53
CA ARG A 471 -7.46 10.86 -15.36
C ARG A 471 -7.01 11.79 -16.48
N THR A 472 -7.30 11.42 -17.73
CA THR A 472 -6.88 12.17 -18.92
C THR A 472 -7.49 13.57 -18.97
N ALA A 473 -8.71 13.75 -18.43
CA ALA A 473 -9.33 15.07 -18.33
C ALA A 473 -8.58 15.97 -17.34
N ILE A 474 -8.16 15.39 -16.20
CA ILE A 474 -7.37 16.09 -15.18
C ILE A 474 -5.97 16.41 -15.72
N GLU A 475 -5.31 15.46 -16.40
CA GLU A 475 -4.00 15.68 -17.04
C GLU A 475 -4.06 16.85 -18.03
N ASN A 476 -5.04 16.85 -18.94
CA ASN A 476 -5.21 17.92 -19.92
C ASN A 476 -5.53 19.29 -19.26
N ALA A 477 -6.27 19.29 -18.16
CA ALA A 477 -6.62 20.51 -17.43
C ALA A 477 -5.42 21.12 -16.69
N LEU A 478 -4.56 20.28 -16.13
CA LEU A 478 -3.39 20.68 -15.36
C LEU A 478 -2.15 20.95 -16.22
N GLU A 479 -2.03 20.33 -17.41
CA GLU A 479 -0.93 20.54 -18.36
C GLU A 479 -0.77 22.01 -18.76
N GLY A 480 -1.85 22.80 -18.70
CA GLY A 480 -1.84 24.24 -18.98
C GLY A 480 -1.82 25.16 -17.76
N ALA A 481 -1.96 24.62 -16.54
CA ALA A 481 -2.12 25.41 -15.31
C ALA A 481 -0.87 25.36 -14.40
N LEU A 482 -0.20 24.21 -14.33
CA LEU A 482 0.98 23.99 -13.47
C LEU A 482 2.28 24.17 -14.26
N VAL A 483 2.41 25.25 -15.04
CA VAL A 483 3.56 25.48 -15.92
C VAL A 483 4.37 26.68 -15.42
N GLU A 484 5.63 26.47 -15.05
CA GLU A 484 6.56 27.58 -14.81
C GLU A 484 6.91 28.32 -16.11
N GLU A 485 7.16 29.63 -16.03
CA GLU A 485 7.54 30.46 -17.19
C GLU A 485 8.79 29.90 -17.91
N GLY A 486 8.57 29.11 -18.97
CA GLY A 486 9.61 28.51 -19.80
C GLY A 486 9.89 27.01 -19.58
N GLY A 487 9.19 26.33 -18.65
CA GLY A 487 9.32 24.89 -18.41
C GLY A 487 8.11 24.07 -18.88
N LYS A 488 8.20 22.74 -18.84
CA LYS A 488 7.03 21.84 -18.87
C LYS A 488 6.70 21.50 -17.43
N GLY A 489 5.50 21.83 -16.96
CA GLY A 489 5.04 21.32 -15.67
C GLY A 489 4.90 19.81 -15.73
N SER A 490 5.55 19.08 -14.83
CA SER A 490 5.32 17.64 -14.71
C SER A 490 4.32 17.43 -13.58
N ALA A 491 3.06 17.22 -13.94
CA ALA A 491 2.02 16.80 -13.00
C ALA A 491 1.77 15.30 -13.19
N THR A 492 2.17 14.50 -12.20
CA THR A 492 1.85 13.08 -12.15
C THR A 492 0.55 12.90 -11.38
N ILE A 493 -0.43 12.28 -12.02
CA ILE A 493 -1.77 12.10 -11.45
C ILE A 493 -1.98 10.63 -11.09
N GLN A 494 -2.29 10.37 -9.82
CA GLN A 494 -2.55 9.03 -9.29
C GLN A 494 -3.95 9.00 -8.68
N ALA A 495 -4.76 7.96 -8.91
CA ALA A 495 -6.09 7.85 -8.28
C ALA A 495 -5.98 7.43 -6.81
N ILE A 496 -6.84 7.95 -5.94
CA ILE A 496 -6.99 7.55 -4.53
C ILE A 496 -8.32 6.80 -4.35
N GLY A 497 -8.27 5.47 -4.44
CA GLY A 497 -9.45 4.62 -4.33
C GLY A 497 -10.16 4.36 -5.67
N ALA A 498 -11.23 3.56 -5.64
CA ALA A 498 -11.87 3.01 -6.83
C ALA A 498 -12.98 3.90 -7.43
N ASP A 499 -13.40 4.95 -6.72
CA ASP A 499 -14.62 5.69 -7.05
C ASP A 499 -14.40 6.75 -8.15
N GLY A 500 -13.16 6.95 -8.62
CA GLY A 500 -12.80 7.96 -9.63
C GLY A 500 -12.98 9.41 -9.17
N ARG A 501 -13.26 9.61 -7.87
CA ARG A 501 -13.56 10.91 -7.25
C ARG A 501 -12.37 11.53 -6.53
N ARG A 502 -11.39 10.75 -6.09
CA ARG A 502 -10.23 11.27 -5.37
C ARG A 502 -8.96 11.02 -6.17
N TRP A 503 -8.15 12.05 -6.31
CA TRP A 503 -6.95 12.06 -7.14
C TRP A 503 -5.81 12.70 -6.35
N LYS A 504 -4.67 12.02 -6.31
CA LYS A 504 -3.39 12.52 -5.82
C LYS A 504 -2.67 13.15 -7.01
N ILE A 505 -2.39 14.44 -6.90
CA ILE A 505 -1.66 15.20 -7.92
C ILE A 505 -0.29 15.52 -7.32
N GLU A 506 0.75 15.06 -8.00
CA GLU A 506 2.14 15.30 -7.65
C GLU A 506 2.74 16.23 -8.70
N SER A 507 3.28 17.37 -8.29
CA SER A 507 3.89 18.31 -9.22
C SER A 507 5.17 18.92 -8.69
N ASP A 508 6.09 19.15 -9.62
CA ASP A 508 7.33 19.90 -9.46
C ASP A 508 7.14 21.44 -9.52
N PHE A 509 5.90 21.92 -9.68
CA PHE A 509 5.59 23.34 -9.81
C PHE A 509 6.10 24.15 -8.60
N MET A 510 6.93 25.17 -8.88
CA MET A 510 7.54 26.08 -7.91
C MET A 510 8.49 25.42 -6.90
N ILE A 511 9.11 24.28 -7.24
CA ILE A 511 9.97 23.56 -6.30
C ILE A 511 11.22 24.34 -5.86
N ASN A 512 11.78 25.17 -6.76
CA ASN A 512 12.96 26.00 -6.50
C ASN A 512 12.63 27.42 -6.03
N SER A 513 11.34 27.75 -5.84
CA SER A 513 10.90 29.08 -5.42
C SER A 513 10.95 29.21 -3.90
N GLU A 514 11.76 30.14 -3.39
CA GLU A 514 11.82 30.49 -1.95
C GLU A 514 10.69 31.46 -1.52
N ALA A 515 9.67 31.66 -2.37
CA ALA A 515 8.60 32.60 -2.09
C ALA A 515 7.70 32.10 -0.94
N ALA A 516 7.43 32.97 0.05
CA ALA A 516 6.61 32.61 1.21
C ALA A 516 5.14 32.29 0.87
N ASN A 517 4.67 32.68 -0.32
CA ASN A 517 3.32 32.43 -0.85
C ASN A 517 3.28 31.27 -1.87
N ARG A 518 4.31 30.41 -1.90
CA ARG A 518 4.40 29.29 -2.83
C ARG A 518 3.16 28.40 -2.82
N ASP A 519 2.68 28.06 -1.63
CA ASP A 519 1.56 27.14 -1.46
C ASP A 519 0.24 27.79 -1.92
N GLU A 520 0.04 29.10 -1.69
CA GLU A 520 -1.12 29.84 -2.22
C GLU A 520 -1.11 29.92 -3.75
N VAL A 521 0.05 30.13 -4.37
CA VAL A 521 0.18 30.17 -5.84
C VAL A 521 -0.02 28.78 -6.44
N PHE A 522 0.46 27.73 -5.76
CA PHE A 522 0.20 26.35 -6.16
C PHE A 522 -1.29 26.03 -6.10
N ASP A 523 -1.98 26.37 -5.01
CA ASP A 523 -3.41 26.12 -4.83
C ASP A 523 -4.28 26.93 -5.82
N ASP A 524 -3.90 28.17 -6.15
CA ASP A 524 -4.60 28.99 -7.14
C ASP A 524 -4.42 28.44 -8.57
N ALA A 525 -3.20 28.00 -8.92
CA ALA A 525 -2.93 27.34 -10.19
C ALA A 525 -3.66 26.00 -10.30
N LEU A 526 -3.64 25.20 -9.24
CA LEU A 526 -4.33 23.92 -9.15
C LEU A 526 -5.85 24.11 -9.30
N SER A 527 -6.46 25.02 -8.53
CA SER A 527 -7.89 25.30 -8.59
C SER A 527 -8.33 25.87 -9.94
N THR A 528 -7.53 26.75 -10.55
CA THR A 528 -7.78 27.30 -11.90
C THR A 528 -7.71 26.22 -12.98
N GLY A 529 -6.76 25.28 -12.86
CA GLY A 529 -6.65 24.14 -13.75
C GLY A 529 -7.85 23.21 -13.61
N LEU A 530 -8.14 22.79 -12.38
CA LEU A 530 -9.19 21.84 -12.06
C LEU A 530 -10.60 22.38 -12.29
N ALA A 531 -10.83 23.69 -12.24
CA ALA A 531 -12.13 24.30 -12.56
C ALA A 531 -12.61 24.04 -14.01
N LYS A 532 -11.73 23.52 -14.88
CA LYS A 532 -12.05 23.15 -16.26
C LYS A 532 -12.61 21.72 -16.40
N VAL A 533 -12.63 20.96 -15.30
CA VAL A 533 -13.02 19.55 -15.22
C VAL A 533 -14.21 19.43 -14.29
#